data_AF-A0A4S0MSD0-F1
#
_entry.id   AF-A0A4S0MSD0-F1
#
_cell.length_a   1.000
_cell.length_b   1.000
_cell.length_c   1.000
_cell.angle_alpha   90.00
_cell.angle_beta   90.00
_cell.angle_gamma   90.00
#
_symmetry.space_group_name_H-M   'P 1'
#
loop_
_entity.id
_entity.type
_entity.pdbx_description
1 polymer ?
#
loop_
_entity_poly.entity_id
_entity_poly.type
_entity_poly.pdbx_seq_one_letter_code
_entity_poly.pdbx_strand_id
1 'polypeptide(L)'
;IAEACRAKADVVARDEFETGDRALLNLGHTFGHALEAATNYDGARLVHGEGVAIGMALAHRFSARLNLASPDDAERVEAHLRAVGLPWRMADIPGELPDAEALLGF
;
A
#
# COMPACT_ATOMS: atom_id res chain seq x y z
N ILE A 1 1.96 -18.54 4.90
CA ILE A 1 3.32 -18.22 5.42
C ILE A 1 4.40 -18.73 4.48
N ALA A 2 4.57 -20.05 4.29
CA ALA A 2 5.64 -20.60 3.45
C ALA A 2 5.69 -20.01 2.02
N GLU A 3 4.54 -19.77 1.41
CA GLU A 3 4.47 -19.20 0.06
C GLU A 3 4.93 -17.73 0.00
N ALA A 4 4.50 -16.89 0.94
CA ALA A 4 4.95 -15.51 1.04
C ALA A 4 6.46 -15.41 1.31
N CYS A 5 7.00 -16.29 2.16
CA CYS A 5 8.43 -16.37 2.40
C CYS A 5 9.21 -16.75 1.13
N ARG A 6 8.71 -17.73 0.37
CA ARG A 6 9.32 -18.17 -0.88
C ARG A 6 9.32 -17.06 -1.93
N ALA A 7 8.17 -16.42 -2.16
CA ALA A 7 8.05 -15.33 -3.11
C ALA A 7 9.01 -14.18 -2.80
N LYS A 8 9.11 -13.76 -1.53
CA LYS A 8 10.06 -12.74 -1.10
C LYS A 8 11.51 -13.20 -1.27
N ALA A 9 11.84 -14.42 -0.87
CA ALA A 9 13.18 -14.97 -1.03
C ALA A 9 13.62 -15.01 -2.50
N ASP A 10 12.72 -15.41 -3.40
CA ASP A 10 13.00 -15.47 -4.84
C ASP A 10 13.25 -14.07 -5.43
N VAL A 11 12.55 -13.04 -4.97
CA VAL A 11 12.78 -11.64 -5.41
C VAL A 11 14.08 -11.10 -4.83
N VAL A 12 14.33 -11.29 -3.53
CA VAL A 12 15.55 -10.81 -2.86
C VAL A 12 16.79 -11.50 -3.42
N ALA A 13 16.72 -12.79 -3.74
CA ALA A 13 17.84 -13.52 -4.36
C ALA A 13 18.19 -13.01 -5.77
N ARG A 14 17.22 -12.42 -6.48
CA ARG A 14 17.43 -11.81 -7.80
C ARG A 14 17.99 -10.39 -7.72
N ASP A 15 17.64 -9.64 -6.69
CA ASP A 15 18.04 -8.25 -6.50
C ASP A 15 18.18 -7.90 -5.00
N GLU A 16 19.29 -8.29 -4.40
CA GLU A 16 19.53 -8.09 -2.96
C GLU A 16 19.64 -6.61 -2.59
N PHE A 17 20.21 -5.78 -3.47
CA PHE A 17 20.51 -4.37 -3.20
C PHE A 17 19.41 -3.41 -3.66
N GLU A 18 18.27 -3.91 -4.14
CA GLU A 18 17.13 -3.09 -4.56
C GLU A 18 17.46 -2.09 -5.67
N THR A 19 18.11 -2.60 -6.71
CA THR A 19 18.49 -1.83 -7.90
C THR A 19 17.54 -2.03 -9.09
N GLY A 20 16.54 -2.92 -8.95
CA GLY A 20 15.52 -3.22 -9.95
C GLY A 20 14.32 -3.96 -9.37
N ASP A 21 14.24 -5.27 -9.60
CA ASP A 21 13.07 -6.12 -9.34
C ASP A 21 12.56 -6.06 -7.89
N ARG A 22 13.43 -5.82 -6.91
CA ARG A 22 13.01 -5.80 -5.50
C ARG A 22 12.07 -4.65 -5.17
N ALA A 23 12.05 -3.58 -5.99
CA ALA A 23 11.07 -2.50 -5.88
C ALA A 23 9.61 -2.98 -6.00
N LEU A 24 9.36 -4.14 -6.60
CA LEU A 24 8.02 -4.76 -6.66
C LEU A 24 7.47 -5.12 -5.27
N LEU A 25 8.35 -5.36 -4.29
CA LEU A 25 7.93 -5.62 -2.91
C LEU A 25 7.39 -4.36 -2.21
N ASN A 26 7.65 -3.17 -2.78
CA ASN A 26 7.20 -1.89 -2.22
C ASN A 26 5.82 -1.48 -2.73
N LEU A 27 5.08 -2.37 -3.41
CA LEU A 27 3.70 -2.08 -3.82
C LEU A 27 2.89 -1.58 -2.62
N GLY A 28 2.28 -0.40 -2.78
CA GLY A 28 1.51 0.28 -1.73
C GLY A 28 2.32 1.07 -0.70
N HIS A 29 3.64 0.87 -0.59
CA HIS A 29 4.44 1.50 0.47
C HIS A 29 4.63 3.00 0.28
N THR A 30 4.62 3.53 -0.95
CA THR A 30 4.68 4.99 -1.18
C THR A 30 3.52 5.72 -0.50
N PHE A 31 2.29 5.26 -0.74
CA PHE A 31 1.12 5.83 -0.08
C PHE A 31 1.03 5.42 1.38
N GLY A 32 1.38 4.16 1.71
CA GLY A 32 1.34 3.64 3.07
C GLY A 32 2.21 4.43 4.03
N HIS A 33 3.47 4.69 3.67
CA HIS A 33 4.37 5.48 4.50
C HIS A 33 3.90 6.94 4.67
N ALA A 34 3.35 7.56 3.62
CA ALA A 34 2.77 8.90 3.74
C ALA A 34 1.60 8.93 4.75
N LEU A 35 0.76 7.90 4.79
CA LEU A 35 -0.35 7.78 5.74
C LEU A 35 0.14 7.47 7.16
N GLU A 36 1.15 6.62 7.31
CA GLU A 36 1.80 6.36 8.60
C GLU A 36 2.43 7.65 9.17
N ALA A 37 3.12 8.42 8.34
CA ALA A 37 3.67 9.72 8.73
C ALA A 37 2.56 10.72 9.09
N ALA A 38 1.48 10.78 8.31
CA ALA A 38 0.32 11.65 8.57
C ALA A 38 -0.44 11.31 9.86
N THR A 39 -0.33 10.06 10.32
CA THR A 39 -0.88 9.62 11.61
C THR A 39 0.12 9.76 12.76
N ASN A 40 1.29 10.36 12.52
CA ASN A 40 2.40 10.45 13.47
C ASN A 40 2.83 9.07 14.01
N TYR A 41 2.70 8.02 13.19
CA TYR A 41 2.96 6.64 13.56
C TYR A 41 2.16 6.17 14.79
N ASP A 42 0.97 6.76 15.02
CA ASP A 42 0.07 6.36 16.09
C ASP A 42 -0.60 5.02 15.74
N GLY A 43 -0.09 3.95 16.35
CA GLY A 43 -0.61 2.59 16.17
C GLY A 43 -2.04 2.36 16.65
N ALA A 44 -2.64 3.29 17.40
CA ALA A 44 -4.08 3.25 17.70
C ALA A 44 -4.94 3.71 16.51
N ARG A 45 -4.34 4.47 15.58
CA ARG A 45 -5.01 4.96 14.36
C ARG A 45 -4.67 4.11 13.14
N LEU A 46 -3.42 3.70 12.99
CA LEU A 46 -2.97 2.99 11.80
C LEU A 46 -1.74 2.15 12.11
N VAL A 47 -1.84 0.83 11.97
CA VAL A 47 -0.65 -0.05 11.98
C VAL A 47 -0.09 -0.23 10.58
N HIS A 48 1.18 -0.62 10.49
CA HIS A 48 1.89 -0.74 9.20
C HIS A 48 1.14 -1.55 8.13
N GLY A 49 0.61 -2.72 8.51
CA GLY A 49 -0.13 -3.57 7.57
C GLY A 49 -1.40 -2.91 7.03
N GLU A 50 -2.07 -2.09 7.83
CA GLU A 50 -3.25 -1.32 7.42
C GLU A 50 -2.86 -0.17 6.50
N GLY A 51 -1.76 0.54 6.82
CA GLY A 51 -1.19 1.58 5.96
C GLY A 51 -0.83 1.05 4.58
N VAL A 52 -0.12 -0.09 4.52
CA VAL A 52 0.21 -0.76 3.26
C VAL A 52 -1.05 -1.23 2.52
N ALA A 53 -2.07 -1.75 3.21
CA ALA A 53 -3.33 -2.16 2.59
C ALA A 53 -4.05 -1.02 1.89
N ILE A 54 -4.24 0.11 2.57
CA ILE A 54 -4.81 1.32 1.97
C ILE A 54 -3.91 1.81 0.82
N GLY A 55 -2.60 1.77 1.02
CA GLY A 55 -1.63 2.16 0.01
C GLY A 55 -1.69 1.32 -1.27
N MET A 56 -1.90 0.00 -1.17
CA MET A 56 -2.10 -0.88 -2.32
C MET A 56 -3.35 -0.52 -3.12
N ALA A 57 -4.46 -0.22 -2.43
CA ALA A 57 -5.71 0.20 -3.07
C ALA A 57 -5.57 1.59 -3.73
N LEU A 58 -4.82 2.51 -3.12
CA LEU A 58 -4.50 3.80 -3.73
C LEU A 58 -3.61 3.64 -4.96
N ALA A 59 -2.58 2.81 -4.89
CA ALA A 59 -1.68 2.54 -6.01
C ALA A 59 -2.43 1.98 -7.23
N HIS A 60 -3.32 0.99 -7.06
CA HIS A 60 -4.09 0.45 -8.18
C HIS A 60 -5.05 1.48 -8.78
N ARG A 61 -5.77 2.25 -7.94
CA ARG A 61 -6.64 3.33 -8.43
C ARG A 61 -5.87 4.40 -9.18
N PHE A 62 -4.68 4.75 -8.70
CA PHE A 62 -3.80 5.70 -9.36
C PHE A 62 -3.31 5.18 -10.72
N SER A 63 -2.82 3.94 -10.77
CA SER A 63 -2.41 3.28 -12.01
C SER A 63 -3.55 3.18 -13.03
N ALA A 64 -4.77 2.86 -12.60
CA ALA A 64 -5.94 2.82 -13.47
C ALA A 64 -6.28 4.22 -14.04
N ARG A 65 -6.23 5.27 -13.21
CA ARG A 65 -6.43 6.66 -13.67
C ARG A 65 -5.38 7.12 -14.69
N LEU A 66 -4.18 6.55 -14.63
CA LEU A 66 -3.10 6.81 -15.59
C LEU A 66 -3.15 5.90 -16.82
N ASN A 67 -4.15 5.02 -16.94
CA ASN A 67 -4.24 3.99 -17.98
C ASN A 67 -3.04 3.02 -18.00
N LEU A 68 -2.40 2.79 -16.85
CA LEU A 68 -1.28 1.84 -16.70
C LEU A 68 -1.74 0.45 -16.25
N ALA A 69 -2.97 0.33 -15.74
CA ALA A 69 -3.57 -0.91 -15.27
C ALA A 69 -5.09 -0.91 -15.54
N SER A 70 -5.70 -2.11 -15.57
CA SER A 70 -7.16 -2.22 -15.72
C SER A 70 -7.87 -1.67 -14.47
N PRO A 71 -8.97 -0.93 -14.61
CA PRO A 71 -9.85 -0.61 -13.49
C PRO A 71 -10.34 -1.86 -12.74
N ASP A 72 -10.54 -2.97 -13.45
CA ASP A 72 -10.96 -4.25 -12.86
C ASP A 72 -9.93 -4.79 -11.86
N ASP A 73 -8.63 -4.51 -12.06
CA ASP A 73 -7.59 -4.92 -11.11
C ASP A 73 -7.69 -4.12 -9.80
N ALA A 74 -8.02 -2.83 -9.87
CA ALA A 74 -8.29 -2.04 -8.68
C ALA A 74 -9.50 -2.59 -7.90
N GLU A 75 -10.59 -2.91 -8.60
CA GLU A 75 -11.79 -3.50 -7.99
C GLU A 75 -11.48 -4.86 -7.33
N ARG A 76 -10.71 -5.72 -8.00
CA ARG A 76 -10.29 -7.02 -7.46
C ARG A 76 -9.46 -6.88 -6.20
N VAL A 77 -8.51 -5.94 -6.15
CA VAL A 77 -7.68 -5.69 -4.97
C VAL A 77 -8.52 -5.17 -3.81
N GLU A 78 -9.39 -4.19 -4.06
CA GLU A 78 -10.28 -3.64 -3.03
C GLU A 78 -11.22 -4.73 -2.45
N ALA A 79 -11.80 -5.56 -3.33
CA ALA A 79 -12.64 -6.68 -2.92
C ALA A 79 -11.87 -7.69 -2.06
N HIS A 80 -10.62 -8.00 -2.42
CA HIS A 80 -9.79 -8.91 -1.65
C HIS A 80 -9.46 -8.35 -0.25
N LEU A 81 -9.00 -7.10 -0.17
CA LEU A 81 -8.67 -6.44 1.10
C LEU A 81 -9.88 -6.40 2.03
N ARG A 82 -11.04 -6.03 1.49
CA ARG A 82 -12.31 -6.07 2.22
C ARG A 82 -12.65 -7.47 2.72
N ALA A 83 -12.48 -8.50 1.90
CA ALA A 83 -12.81 -9.87 2.26
C ALA A 83 -11.93 -10.43 3.38
N VAL A 84 -10.67 -9.99 3.46
CA VAL A 84 -9.73 -10.37 4.55
C VAL A 84 -9.80 -9.45 5.76
N GLY A 85 -10.70 -8.45 5.76
CA GLY A 85 -10.93 -7.55 6.89
C GLY A 85 -9.91 -6.42 7.04
N LEU A 86 -9.16 -6.09 5.99
CA LEU A 86 -8.22 -4.98 5.99
C LEU A 86 -8.86 -3.67 5.49
N PRO A 87 -8.41 -2.51 5.99
CA PRO A 87 -8.85 -1.23 5.47
C PRO A 87 -8.30 -1.01 4.06
N TRP A 88 -9.04 -0.24 3.27
CA TRP A 88 -8.73 -0.04 1.85
C TRP A 88 -9.10 1.36 1.36
N ARG A 89 -9.61 2.23 2.23
CA ARG A 89 -9.84 3.65 1.97
C ARG A 89 -9.17 4.48 3.03
N MET A 90 -8.72 5.68 2.66
CA MET A 90 -8.23 6.67 3.64
C MET A 90 -9.28 7.02 4.70
N ALA A 91 -10.57 6.96 4.35
CA ALA A 91 -11.67 7.18 5.28
C ALA A 91 -11.83 6.07 6.34
N ASP A 92 -11.15 4.94 6.19
CA ASP A 92 -11.14 3.87 7.19
C ASP A 92 -10.14 4.19 8.34
N ILE A 93 -9.27 5.20 8.17
CA ILE A 93 -8.32 5.64 9.20
C ILE A 93 -9.06 6.51 10.23
N PRO A 94 -9.04 6.16 11.52
CA PRO A 94 -9.63 6.99 12.57
C PRO A 94 -8.98 8.38 12.67
N GLY A 95 -9.83 9.39 12.87
CA GLY A 95 -9.41 10.79 13.02
C GLY A 95 -9.21 11.50 11.68
N GLU A 96 -8.78 12.76 11.75
CA GLU A 96 -8.57 13.56 10.55
C GLU A 96 -7.21 13.27 9.92
N LEU A 97 -7.17 13.33 8.60
CA LEU A 97 -5.95 13.32 7.81
C LEU A 97 -5.67 14.73 7.30
N PRO A 98 -4.40 15.10 7.11
CA PRO A 98 -4.06 16.35 6.47
C PRO A 98 -4.50 16.34 4.99
N ASP A 99 -4.50 17.52 4.38
CA ASP A 99 -4.84 17.65 2.97
C ASP A 99 -3.81 17.00 2.03
N ALA A 100 -4.13 16.96 0.74
CA ALA A 100 -3.28 16.35 -0.26
C ALA A 100 -1.91 17.05 -0.40
N GLU A 101 -1.84 18.36 -0.17
CA GLU A 101 -0.58 19.12 -0.30
C GLU A 101 0.38 18.77 0.83
N ALA A 102 -0.12 18.72 2.07
CA ALA A 102 0.64 18.25 3.21
C ALA A 102 1.07 16.78 3.08
N LEU A 103 0.22 15.91 2.50
CA LEU A 103 0.58 14.51 2.26
C LEU A 103 1.74 14.33 1.27
N LEU A 104 1.90 15.23 0.29
CA LEU A 104 3.02 15.21 -0.65
C LEU A 104 4.34 15.64 -0.01
N GLY A 105 4.30 16.21 1.20
CA GLY A 105 5.46 16.64 1.97
C GLY A 105 6.07 15.56 2.88
N PHE A 106 5.41 14.41 3.03
CA PHE A 106 5.95 13.24 3.75
C PHE A 106 6.76 12.34 2.81
#